data_AF-A0A5J5X2G9-F1
#
_entry.id   AF-A0A5J5X2G9-F1
#
_cell.length_a   1.000
_cell.length_b   1.000
_cell.length_c   1.000
_cell.angle_alpha   90.00
_cell.angle_beta   90.00
_cell.angle_gamma   90.00
#
_symmetry.space_group_name_H-M   'P 1'
#
loop_
_entity.id
_entity.type
_entity.pdbx_description
1 polymer ?
#
loop_
_entity_poly.entity_id
_entity_poly.type
_entity_poly.pdbx_seq_one_letter_code
_entity_poly.pdbx_strand_id
1 'polypeptide(L)'
;MCLADSATTHTILKDKKYFSHLTMSNAHVNTISGSSKLIEGSGRAIILLPKGTKFIIDDALYSTKSQRNLLSFKDIRLNGYRIETMNEKNVEYLYITN
;
A
#
# COMPACT_ATOMS: atom_id res chain seq x y z
N MET A 1 -8.54 4.98 -4.85
CA MET A 1 -8.80 4.81 -3.40
C MET A 1 -7.98 3.62 -2.89
N CYS A 2 -7.37 3.74 -1.71
CA CYS A 2 -6.47 2.74 -1.11
C CYS A 2 -6.93 2.42 0.31
N LEU A 3 -6.71 1.19 0.78
CA LEU A 3 -6.90 0.79 2.18
C LEU A 3 -5.54 0.79 2.88
N ALA A 4 -5.46 1.44 4.04
CA ALA A 4 -4.31 1.28 4.92
C ALA A 4 -4.45 -0.07 5.64
N ASP A 5 -3.40 -0.88 5.65
CA ASP A 5 -3.43 -2.27 6.09
C ASP A 5 -2.27 -2.58 7.05
N SER A 6 -2.62 -2.97 8.28
CA SER A 6 -1.67 -3.36 9.33
C SER A 6 -1.26 -4.83 9.25
N ALA A 7 -2.05 -5.67 8.55
CA ALA A 7 -1.85 -7.11 8.45
C ALA A 7 -1.09 -7.51 7.17
N THR A 8 -0.70 -6.55 6.32
CA THR A 8 0.13 -6.78 5.15
C THR A 8 1.60 -6.41 5.38
N THR A 9 2.49 -7.21 4.80
CA THR A 9 3.94 -6.94 4.79
C THR A 9 4.39 -6.08 3.62
N HIS A 10 3.57 -5.97 2.57
CA HIS A 10 3.87 -5.24 1.35
C HIS A 10 2.70 -4.35 0.96
N THR A 11 3.01 -3.17 0.40
CA THR A 11 2.02 -2.38 -0.34
C THR A 11 1.73 -3.05 -1.67
N ILE A 12 0.45 -3.23 -2.00
CA ILE A 12 -0.01 -3.82 -3.26
C ILE A 12 -0.80 -2.79 -4.04
N LEU A 13 -0.37 -2.52 -5.28
CA LEU A 13 -0.95 -1.49 -6.14
C LEU A 13 -1.45 -2.10 -7.45
N LYS A 14 -2.66 -1.69 -7.85
CA LYS A 14 -3.35 -2.23 -9.04
C LYS A 14 -2.93 -1.59 -10.35
N ASP A 15 -2.46 -0.35 -10.29
CA ASP A 15 -2.23 0.49 -11.47
C ASP A 15 -0.73 0.81 -11.60
N LYS A 16 -0.19 0.66 -12.81
CA LYS A 16 1.22 0.90 -13.10
C LYS A 16 1.61 2.37 -12.91
N LYS A 17 0.65 3.29 -12.98
CA LYS A 17 0.92 4.74 -12.84
C LYS A 17 1.55 5.15 -11.50
N TYR A 18 1.41 4.32 -10.47
CA TYR A 18 2.02 4.58 -9.17
C TYR A 18 3.51 4.21 -9.14
N PHE A 19 4.00 3.43 -10.11
CA PHE A 19 5.36 2.94 -10.11
C PHE A 19 6.27 3.89 -10.87
N SER A 20 7.32 4.36 -10.19
CA SER A 20 8.43 5.07 -10.82
C SER A 20 9.36 4.12 -11.58
N HIS A 21 9.46 2.88 -11.08
CA HIS A 21 10.16 1.78 -11.72
C HIS A 21 9.38 0.50 -11.42
N LEU A 22 8.99 -0.24 -12.45
CA LEU A 22 8.24 -1.48 -12.34
C LEU A 22 8.92 -2.56 -13.19
N THR A 23 9.34 -3.63 -12.54
CA THR A 23 9.79 -4.84 -13.23
C THR A 23 8.63 -5.83 -13.27
N MET A 24 8.22 -6.21 -14.47
CA MET A 24 7.15 -7.20 -14.67
C MET A 24 7.70 -8.60 -14.36
N SER A 25 7.08 -9.29 -13.41
CA SER A 25 7.47 -10.63 -12.98
C SER A 25 6.29 -11.31 -12.30
N ASN A 26 6.06 -12.58 -12.63
CA ASN A 26 5.02 -13.34 -11.94
C ASN A 26 5.58 -13.91 -10.65
N ALA A 27 4.96 -13.60 -9.52
CA ALA A 27 5.36 -14.10 -8.22
C ALA A 27 4.15 -14.56 -7.40
N HIS A 28 4.44 -15.40 -6.42
CA HIS A 28 3.49 -15.82 -5.41
C HIS A 28 3.54 -14.87 -4.22
N VAL A 29 2.38 -14.61 -3.62
CA VAL A 29 2.25 -13.97 -2.32
C VAL A 29 1.53 -14.92 -1.38
N ASN A 30 1.96 -14.97 -0.13
CA ASN A 30 1.25 -15.74 0.89
C ASN A 30 0.15 -14.85 1.50
N THR A 31 -1.08 -15.34 1.44
CA THR A 31 -2.25 -14.74 2.08
C THR A 31 -2.67 -15.61 3.25
N ILE A 32 -3.61 -15.15 4.08
CA ILE A 32 -4.20 -15.97 5.15
C ILE A 32 -4.86 -17.26 4.62
N SER A 33 -5.27 -17.27 3.35
CA SER A 33 -5.86 -18.44 2.68
C SER A 33 -4.81 -19.35 2.02
N GLY A 34 -3.53 -19.03 2.14
CA GLY A 34 -2.43 -19.74 1.51
C GLY A 34 -1.73 -18.96 0.39
N SER A 35 -0.81 -19.63 -0.30
CA SER A 35 -0.03 -19.06 -1.40
C SER A 35 -0.90 -18.79 -2.63
N SER A 36 -0.79 -17.62 -3.22
CA SER A 36 -1.56 -17.23 -4.40
C SER A 36 -0.71 -16.49 -5.42
N LYS A 37 -0.88 -16.84 -6.70
CA LYS A 37 -0.15 -16.24 -7.84
C LYS A 37 -0.84 -14.95 -8.30
N LEU A 38 -0.81 -13.94 -7.42
CA LEU A 38 -1.47 -12.65 -7.62
C LEU A 38 -0.53 -11.57 -8.14
N ILE A 39 0.79 -11.72 -7.95
CA ILE A 39 1.76 -10.66 -8.21
C ILE A 39 2.25 -10.75 -9.65
N GLU A 40 2.21 -9.62 -10.33
CA GLU A 40 2.53 -9.46 -11.76
C GLU A 40 3.74 -8.55 -11.98
N GLY A 41 4.28 -7.98 -10.90
CA GLY A 41 5.55 -7.28 -10.90
C GLY A 41 5.85 -6.67 -9.54
N SER A 42 7.02 -6.08 -9.42
CA SER A 42 7.41 -5.31 -8.24
C SER A 42 8.31 -4.13 -8.62
N GLY A 43 8.41 -3.16 -7.71
CA GLY A 43 9.36 -2.07 -7.83
C GLY A 43 8.97 -0.85 -7.02
N ARG A 44 9.73 0.23 -7.23
CA ARG A 44 9.57 1.47 -6.47
C ARG A 44 8.32 2.22 -6.90
N ALA A 45 7.40 2.41 -5.97
CA ALA A 45 6.20 3.21 -6.14
C ALA A 45 6.28 4.55 -5.41
N ILE A 46 5.59 5.53 -5.98
CA ILE A 46 5.39 6.86 -5.41
C ILE A 46 3.88 7.10 -5.36
N ILE A 47 3.35 7.27 -4.15
CA ILE A 47 1.95 7.61 -3.93
C ILE A 47 1.86 9.07 -3.48
N LEU A 48 1.07 9.87 -4.18
CA LEU A 48 0.75 11.24 -3.78
C LEU A 48 -0.63 11.24 -3.12
N LEU A 49 -0.66 11.59 -1.83
CA LEU A 49 -1.89 11.84 -1.10
C LEU A 49 -2.35 13.29 -1.30
N PRO A 50 -3.61 13.62 -0.91
CA PRO A 50 -4.06 15.01 -0.83
C PRO A 50 -3.08 15.89 -0.06
N LYS A 51 -3.08 17.19 -0.37
CA LYS A 51 -2.15 18.20 0.21
C LYS A 51 -0.66 17.97 -0.12
N GLY A 52 -0.35 17.09 -1.08
CA GLY A 52 1.01 16.90 -1.58
C GLY A 52 1.88 15.95 -0.75
N THR A 53 1.31 15.28 0.26
CA THR A 53 2.03 14.26 1.04
C THR A 53 2.47 13.11 0.14
N LYS A 54 3.78 12.86 0.09
CA LYS A 54 4.40 11.86 -0.78
C LYS A 54 4.84 10.65 0.03
N PHE A 55 4.38 9.46 -0.37
CA PHE A 55 4.91 8.18 0.10
C PHE A 55 5.84 7.58 -0.95
N ILE A 56 7.05 7.24 -0.53
CA ILE A 56 8.02 6.47 -1.31
C ILE A 56 8.00 5.04 -0.78
N ILE A 57 7.73 4.09 -1.67
CA ILE A 57 7.62 2.68 -1.33
C ILE A 57 8.62 1.94 -2.20
N ASP A 58 9.69 1.44 -1.60
CA ASP A 58 10.81 0.86 -2.34
C ASP A 58 10.46 -0.48 -3.01
N ASP A 59 9.66 -1.31 -2.33
CA ASP A 59 9.28 -2.65 -2.79
C ASP A 59 7.76 -2.83 -2.79
N ALA A 60 7.07 -2.09 -3.67
CA ALA A 60 5.65 -2.26 -3.89
C ALA A 60 5.39 -3.42 -4.86
N LEU A 61 4.31 -4.16 -4.62
CA LEU A 61 3.88 -5.24 -5.49
C LEU A 61 2.78 -4.77 -6.44
N TYR A 62 2.88 -5.15 -7.71
CA TYR A 62 1.89 -4.88 -8.74
C TYR A 62 0.94 -6.06 -8.89
N SER A 63 -0.37 -5.80 -8.84
CA SER A 63 -1.39 -6.84 -9.06
C SER A 63 -2.68 -6.25 -9.62
N THR A 64 -2.98 -6.52 -10.89
CA THR A 64 -4.26 -6.15 -11.52
C THR A 64 -5.44 -6.91 -10.91
N LYS A 65 -5.18 -8.09 -10.34
CA LYS A 65 -6.16 -8.96 -9.66
C LYS A 65 -6.58 -8.42 -8.30
N SER A 66 -5.82 -7.47 -7.72
CA SER A 66 -6.22 -6.86 -6.46
C SER A 66 -7.51 -6.05 -6.63
N GLN A 67 -8.45 -6.22 -5.69
CA GLN A 67 -9.71 -5.48 -5.69
C GLN A 67 -9.48 -4.00 -5.35
N ARG A 68 -8.50 -3.70 -4.50
CA ARG A 68 -8.17 -2.35 -4.03
C ARG A 68 -6.65 -2.22 -3.88
N ASN A 69 -6.15 -1.00 -3.87
CA ASN A 69 -4.77 -0.76 -3.45
C ASN A 69 -4.66 -0.98 -1.93
N LEU A 70 -3.60 -1.64 -1.48
CA LEU A 70 -3.24 -1.80 -0.06
C LEU A 70 -1.98 -0.99 0.21
N LEU A 71 -2.02 -0.11 1.21
CA LEU A 71 -0.88 0.65 1.70
C LEU A 71 -0.49 0.10 3.07
N SER A 72 0.71 -0.48 3.15
CA SER A 72 1.14 -1.12 4.38
C SER A 72 1.42 -0.10 5.48
N PHE A 73 1.06 -0.42 6.72
CA PHE A 73 1.44 0.39 7.89
C PHE A 73 2.96 0.50 8.03
N LYS A 74 3.69 -0.54 7.61
CA LYS A 74 5.15 -0.53 7.54
C LYS A 74 5.65 0.62 6.66
N ASP A 75 5.12 0.76 5.45
CA ASP A 75 5.55 1.79 4.51
C ASP A 75 5.12 3.20 4.98
N ILE A 76 3.96 3.32 5.62
CA ILE A 76 3.54 4.59 6.24
C ILE A 76 4.57 5.03 7.29
N ARG A 77 4.98 4.12 8.18
CA ARG A 77 5.99 4.39 9.21
C ARG A 77 7.38 4.65 8.64
N LEU A 78 7.79 3.92 7.59
CA LEU A 78 9.07 4.15 6.92
C LEU A 78 9.15 5.53 6.27
N ASN A 79 8.01 6.12 5.90
CA ASN A 79 7.92 7.49 5.41
C ASN A 79 7.83 8.54 6.53
N GLY A 80 7.98 8.13 7.79
CA GLY A 80 8.00 9.03 8.95
C GLY A 80 6.64 9.38 9.53
N TYR A 81 5.56 8.76 9.06
CA TYR A 81 4.21 9.04 9.55
C TYR A 81 3.74 8.01 10.58
N ARG A 82 2.85 8.44 11.45
CA ARG A 82 2.16 7.60 12.44
C ARG A 82 0.71 7.41 12.02
N ILE A 83 0.11 6.37 12.56
CA ILE A 83 -1.31 6.08 12.38
C ILE A 83 -1.97 6.17 13.74
N GLU A 84 -2.98 7.01 13.82
CA GLU A 84 -3.72 7.30 15.04
C GLU A 84 -5.21 7.07 14.80
N THR A 85 -5.91 6.56 15.82
CA THR A 85 -7.38 6.49 15.79
C THR A 85 -7.92 7.77 16.38
N MET A 86 -8.72 8.50 15.60
CA MET A 86 -9.41 9.71 16.05
C MET A 86 -10.92 9.50 15.96
N ASN A 87 -11.65 10.11 16.90
CA ASN A 87 -13.11 10.12 16.88
C ASN A 87 -13.61 11.49 16.44
N GLU A 88 -14.36 11.55 15.35
CA GLU A 88 -15.06 12.76 14.92
C GLU A 88 -16.56 12.47 14.85
N LYS A 89 -17.34 13.19 15.65
CA LYS A 89 -18.82 13.08 15.69
C LYS A 89 -19.30 11.62 15.88
N ASN A 90 -18.66 10.87 16.77
CA ASN A 90 -18.92 9.45 17.05
C ASN A 90 -18.56 8.48 15.91
N VAL A 91 -17.78 8.92 14.92
CA VAL A 91 -17.21 8.06 13.88
C VAL A 91 -15.71 7.96 14.11
N GLU A 92 -15.19 6.74 14.14
CA GLU A 92 -13.76 6.48 14.26
C GLU A 92 -13.08 6.48 12.89
N TYR A 93 -11.91 7.08 12.84
CA TYR A 93 -11.10 7.25 11.64
C TYR A 93 -9.65 6.91 11.94
N LEU A 94 -8.96 6.36 10.94
CA LEU A 94 -7.51 6.25 10.95
C LEU A 94 -6.90 7.49 10.32
N TYR A 95 -6.19 8.25 11.13
CA TYR A 95 -5.44 9.43 10.72
C TYR A 95 -4.00 9.04 10.44
N ILE A 96 -3.45 9.59 9.36
CA ILE A 96 -2.01 9.57 9.11
C ILE A 96 -1.48 10.93 9.59
N THR A 97 -0.67 10.90 10.63
CA THR A 97 -0.12 12.09 11.30
C THR A 97 1.41 12.12 11.16
N ASN A 98 2.00 13.31 11.27
CA ASN A 98 3.46 13.46 11.36
C ASN A 98 3.98 12.98 12.72
#